data_AF-A0A109L145-F1
#
_entry.id   AF-A0A109L145-F1
#
_cell.length_a   1.000
_cell.length_b   1.000
_cell.length_c   1.000
_cell.angle_alpha   90.00
_cell.angle_beta   90.00
_cell.angle_gamma   90.00
#
_symmetry.space_group_name_H-M   'P 1'
#
loop_
_entity.id
_entity.type
_entity.pdbx_description
1 polymer ?
#
loop_
_entity_poly.entity_id
_entity_poly.type
_entity_poly.pdbx_seq_one_letter_code
_entity_poly.pdbx_strand_id
1 'polypeptide(L)'
;MFNLDEALRNHLAQRQKEPKAQFVAATVATLSPPSKPGRTRGVADVAGVATTHKAIASTTVIIQWLKEEGAHLYVINNTLCFRPTDWSQFAVVSANWRALLHELAAVDQEQKNGSRR
;
A
#
# COMPACT_ATOMS: atom_id res chain seq x y z
N MET A 1 -25.54 -24.81 -21.39
CA MET A 1 -24.06 -24.71 -21.24
C MET A 1 -23.72 -23.24 -21.08
N PHE A 2 -22.78 -22.89 -20.19
CA PHE A 2 -22.37 -21.51 -19.93
C PHE A 2 -21.17 -21.17 -20.83
N ASN A 3 -21.34 -20.19 -21.73
CA ASN A 3 -20.27 -19.76 -22.64
C ASN A 3 -19.51 -18.58 -22.04
N LEU A 4 -18.26 -18.82 -21.66
CA LEU A 4 -17.36 -17.83 -21.05
C LEU A 4 -17.11 -16.63 -21.96
N ASP A 5 -16.95 -16.86 -23.26
CA ASP A 5 -16.75 -15.77 -24.24
C ASP A 5 -17.95 -14.84 -24.33
N GLU A 6 -19.16 -15.38 -24.19
CA GLU A 6 -20.39 -14.61 -24.23
C GLU A 6 -20.61 -13.82 -22.94
N ALA A 7 -20.28 -14.42 -21.79
CA ALA A 7 -20.26 -13.72 -20.50
C ALA A 7 -19.25 -12.55 -20.50
N LEU A 8 -18.07 -12.76 -21.08
CA LEU A 8 -17.02 -11.75 -21.15
C LEU A 8 -17.41 -10.59 -22.08
N ARG A 9 -17.99 -10.88 -23.25
CA ARG A 9 -18.51 -9.84 -24.16
C ARG A 9 -19.64 -9.02 -23.51
N ASN A 10 -20.58 -9.67 -22.82
CA ASN A 10 -21.65 -8.97 -22.11
C ASN A 10 -21.13 -8.10 -20.97
N HIS A 11 -20.15 -8.58 -20.20
CA HIS A 11 -19.55 -7.80 -19.11
C HIS A 11 -18.83 -6.53 -19.63
N LEU A 12 -18.06 -6.66 -20.72
CA LEU A 12 -17.40 -5.52 -21.36
C LEU A 12 -18.41 -4.54 -21.96
N ALA A 13 -19.50 -5.03 -22.55
CA ALA A 13 -20.57 -4.19 -23.09
C ALA A 13 -21.31 -3.41 -21.99
N GLN A 14 -21.47 -3.97 -20.79
CA GLN A 14 -22.06 -3.28 -19.63
C GLN A 14 -21.17 -2.12 -19.15
N ARG A 15 -19.84 -2.33 -19.08
CA ARG A 15 -18.87 -1.29 -18.69
C ARG A 15 -18.86 -0.08 -19.62
N GLN A 16 -19.10 -0.26 -20.92
CA GLN A 16 -19.16 0.85 -21.88
C GLN A 16 -20.43 1.68 -21.75
N LYS A 17 -21.51 1.12 -21.20
CA LYS A 17 -22.79 1.81 -20.96
C LYS A 17 -22.88 2.47 -19.58
N GLU A 18 -21.91 2.24 -18.72
CA GLU A 18 -21.84 2.88 -17.41
C GLU A 18 -21.47 4.36 -17.63
N PRO A 19 -22.34 5.31 -17.23
CA PRO A 19 -22.06 6.72 -17.43
C PRO A 19 -20.76 7.06 -16.71
N LYS A 20 -19.81 7.71 -17.41
CA LYS A 20 -18.60 8.27 -16.79
C LYS A 20 -19.04 9.10 -15.60
N ALA A 21 -18.82 8.59 -14.39
CA ALA A 21 -19.04 9.33 -13.16
C ALA A 21 -18.03 10.49 -13.15
N GLN A 22 -18.47 11.62 -13.69
CA GLN A 22 -17.76 12.89 -13.59
C GLN A 22 -17.88 13.29 -12.12
N PHE A 23 -16.81 13.08 -11.37
CA PHE A 23 -16.70 13.60 -10.01
C PHE A 23 -16.73 15.13 -10.09
N VAL A 24 -17.88 15.72 -9.80
CA VAL A 24 -18.04 17.16 -9.60
C VAL A 24 -17.61 17.47 -8.17
N ALA A 25 -16.43 18.05 -8.00
CA ALA A 25 -16.01 18.61 -6.71
C ALA A 25 -16.89 19.84 -6.40
N ALA A 26 -17.87 19.68 -5.52
CA ALA A 26 -18.65 20.78 -5.01
C ALA A 26 -17.83 21.55 -3.97
N THR A 27 -17.15 22.62 -4.42
CA THR A 27 -16.56 23.63 -3.55
C THR A 27 -17.68 24.41 -2.86
N VAL A 28 -17.97 24.09 -1.60
CA VAL A 28 -18.84 24.93 -0.76
C VAL A 28 -17.95 25.86 0.07
N ALA A 29 -17.80 27.08 -0.42
CA ALA A 29 -17.25 28.19 0.35
C ALA A 29 -18.37 28.77 1.22
N THR A 30 -18.47 28.32 2.48
CA THR A 30 -19.27 29.03 3.48
C THR A 30 -18.34 29.95 4.26
N LEU A 31 -18.18 31.17 3.76
CA LEU A 31 -17.57 32.29 4.48
C LEU A 31 -18.54 32.79 5.55
N SER A 32 -18.16 32.65 6.81
CA SER A 32 -18.63 33.52 7.89
C SER A 32 -17.56 33.63 8.98
N PRO A 33 -16.89 34.78 9.16
CA PRO A 33 -16.20 35.14 10.41
C PRO A 33 -17.21 35.82 11.38
N PRO A 34 -16.93 36.12 12.68
CA PRO A 34 -15.67 36.09 13.43
C PRO A 34 -15.79 35.57 14.91
N SER A 35 -14.75 35.85 15.74
CA SER A 35 -14.82 36.25 17.17
C SER A 35 -14.43 35.21 18.26
N LYS A 36 -13.12 35.06 18.52
CA LYS A 36 -12.37 35.49 19.75
C LYS A 36 -11.22 34.55 20.15
N PRO A 37 -10.10 35.09 20.67
CA PRO A 37 -8.92 34.31 21.08
C PRO A 37 -9.06 33.83 22.52
N GLY A 38 -9.17 32.52 22.72
CA GLY A 38 -9.27 31.87 24.02
C GLY A 38 -8.10 30.91 24.25
N ARG A 39 -7.16 31.37 25.07
CA ARG A 39 -5.90 30.75 25.47
C ARG A 39 -6.06 29.33 26.07
N THR A 40 -5.18 28.42 25.61
CA THR A 40 -4.56 27.27 26.30
C THR A 40 -5.43 26.18 26.97
N ARG A 41 -5.36 24.96 26.43
CA ARG A 41 -4.68 23.82 27.09
C ARG A 41 -4.47 22.68 26.10
N GLY A 42 -3.24 22.17 26.08
CA GLY A 42 -2.79 21.17 25.12
C GLY A 42 -3.49 19.83 25.26
N VAL A 43 -3.77 19.23 24.11
CA VAL A 43 -3.81 17.78 23.95
C VAL A 43 -2.67 17.49 22.98
N ALA A 44 -1.49 17.30 23.57
CA ALA A 44 -0.37 16.69 22.90
C ALA A 44 -0.67 15.20 22.78
N ASP A 45 -1.39 14.79 21.74
CA ASP A 45 -1.39 13.39 21.31
C ASP A 45 -1.83 13.23 19.84
N VAL A 46 -1.20 13.99 18.94
CA VAL A 46 -1.24 13.73 17.49
C VAL A 46 0.19 13.78 16.95
N ALA A 47 1.12 13.16 17.67
CA ALA A 47 2.52 13.01 17.27
C ALA A 47 2.88 11.56 16.89
N GLY A 48 1.87 10.73 16.57
CA GLY A 48 2.08 9.35 16.10
C GLY A 48 1.69 9.08 14.64
N VAL A 49 0.94 10.00 13.99
CA VAL A 49 0.31 9.74 12.67
C VAL A 49 1.06 10.42 11.51
N ALA A 50 2.18 11.08 11.79
CA ALA A 50 3.03 11.71 10.78
C ALA A 50 4.51 11.43 11.04
N THR A 51 4.86 10.21 11.45
CA THR A 51 6.19 9.66 11.12
C THR A 51 6.20 9.50 9.61
N THR A 52 6.45 10.64 8.98
CA THR A 52 6.59 10.81 7.55
C THR A 52 7.60 9.74 7.16
N HIS A 53 7.18 8.75 6.37
CA HIS A 53 8.05 7.74 5.76
C HIS A 53 8.98 8.41 4.74
N LYS A 54 9.74 9.40 5.21
CA LYS A 54 10.67 10.27 4.51
C LYS A 54 12.09 9.86 4.88
N ALA A 55 12.30 8.57 4.90
CA ALA A 55 13.54 8.00 4.43
C ALA A 55 13.06 6.88 3.52
N ILE A 56 13.55 6.86 2.29
CA ILE A 56 13.65 5.61 1.54
C ILE A 56 14.60 4.77 2.38
N ALA A 57 14.08 4.16 3.45
CA ALA A 57 14.81 3.18 4.19
C ALA A 57 15.10 2.11 3.15
N SER A 58 16.39 1.84 2.91
CA SER A 58 16.82 0.83 1.95
C SER A 58 15.95 -0.42 2.14
N THR A 59 15.58 -1.09 1.06
CA THR A 59 14.63 -2.21 1.11
C THR A 59 15.00 -3.26 2.17
N THR A 60 16.30 -3.44 2.41
CA THR A 60 16.90 -4.24 3.50
C THR A 60 16.48 -3.80 4.91
N VAL A 61 16.41 -2.49 5.17
CA VAL A 61 15.93 -1.93 6.46
C VAL A 61 14.45 -2.24 6.66
N ILE A 62 13.63 -2.14 5.60
CA ILE A 62 12.21 -2.49 5.68
C ILE A 62 12.06 -3.99 5.99
N ILE A 63 12.82 -4.86 5.32
CA ILE A 63 12.80 -6.31 5.57
C ILE A 63 13.20 -6.63 7.01
N GLN A 64 14.26 -5.99 7.51
CA GLN A 64 14.75 -6.19 8.87
C GLN A 64 13.72 -5.73 9.91
N TRP A 65 13.15 -4.53 9.73
CA TRP A 65 12.09 -4.02 10.59
C TRP A 65 10.86 -4.94 10.60
N LEU A 66 10.40 -5.41 9.43
CA LEU A 66 9.29 -6.36 9.34
C LEU A 66 9.59 -7.65 10.11
N LYS A 67 10.82 -8.16 10.03
CA LYS A 67 11.25 -9.35 10.76
C LYS A 67 11.26 -9.13 12.28
N GLU A 68 11.69 -7.96 12.74
CA GLU A 68 11.68 -7.58 14.16
C GLU A 68 10.25 -7.44 14.72
N GLU A 69 9.33 -6.91 13.92
CA GLU A 69 7.89 -6.85 14.22
C GLU A 69 7.17 -8.21 14.06
N GLY A 70 7.90 -9.28 13.72
CA GLY A 70 7.35 -10.63 13.54
C GLY A 70 6.50 -10.80 12.27
N ALA A 71 6.56 -9.86 11.33
CA ALA A 71 5.89 -9.96 10.05
C ALA A 71 6.68 -10.88 9.11
N HIS A 72 5.97 -11.68 8.33
CA HIS A 72 6.63 -12.62 7.40
C HIS A 72 6.56 -12.07 5.98
N LEU A 73 7.71 -11.96 5.34
CA LEU A 73 7.83 -11.51 3.95
C LEU A 73 8.75 -12.48 3.19
N TYR A 74 8.25 -13.03 2.08
CA TYR A 74 8.99 -13.98 1.25
C TYR A 74 8.50 -13.95 -0.21
N VAL A 75 9.26 -14.55 -1.13
CA VAL A 75 8.90 -14.63 -2.55
C VAL A 75 8.73 -16.08 -2.98
N ILE A 76 7.63 -16.39 -3.66
CA ILE A 76 7.38 -17.69 -4.29
C ILE A 76 6.97 -17.46 -5.73
N ASN A 77 7.63 -18.11 -6.69
CA ASN A 77 7.26 -18.04 -8.11
C ASN A 77 7.04 -16.60 -8.60
N ASN A 78 7.96 -15.69 -8.27
CA ASN A 78 7.87 -14.26 -8.60
C ASN A 78 6.65 -13.53 -7.98
N THR A 79 6.05 -14.10 -6.95
CA THR A 79 4.97 -13.49 -6.17
C THR A 79 5.48 -13.09 -4.81
N LEU A 80 5.28 -11.84 -4.42
CA LEU A 80 5.60 -11.35 -3.08
C LEU A 80 4.49 -11.79 -2.12
N CYS A 81 4.82 -12.66 -1.18
CA CYS A 81 3.92 -13.13 -0.15
C CYS A 81 4.21 -12.40 1.16
N PHE A 82 3.17 -11.80 1.73
CA PHE A 82 3.28 -10.99 2.93
C PHE A 82 2.20 -11.39 3.95
N ARG A 83 2.64 -11.67 5.18
CA ARG A 83 1.79 -11.88 6.35
C ARG A 83 2.06 -10.74 7.34
N PRO A 84 1.20 -9.71 7.37
CA PRO A 84 1.34 -8.61 8.32
C PRO A 84 1.08 -9.08 9.76
N THR A 85 1.76 -8.46 10.71
CA THR A 85 1.41 -8.49 12.13
C THR A 85 0.47 -7.32 12.47
N ASP A 86 0.69 -6.17 11.83
CA ASP A 86 -0.12 -4.97 11.97
C ASP A 86 -0.50 -4.41 10.58
N TRP A 87 -1.68 -3.80 10.50
CA TRP A 87 -2.21 -3.19 9.28
C TRP A 87 -1.41 -1.98 8.81
N SER A 88 -0.72 -1.28 9.71
CA SER A 88 0.17 -0.16 9.34
C SER A 88 1.30 -0.62 8.39
N GLN A 89 1.78 -1.86 8.54
CA GLN A 89 2.83 -2.45 7.73
C GLN A 89 2.42 -2.61 6.26
N PHE A 90 1.13 -2.80 6.00
CA PHE A 90 0.61 -2.95 4.65
C PHE A 90 0.86 -1.70 3.80
N ALA A 91 0.69 -0.50 4.37
CA ALA A 91 0.95 0.75 3.65
C ALA A 91 2.43 0.84 3.22
N VAL A 92 3.36 0.47 4.10
CA VAL A 92 4.81 0.48 3.83
C VAL A 92 5.20 -0.55 2.76
N VAL A 93 4.70 -1.78 2.88
CA VAL A 93 4.99 -2.86 1.92
C VAL A 93 4.37 -2.53 0.56
N SER A 94 3.13 -2.03 0.53
CA SER A 94 2.42 -1.65 -0.70
C SER A 94 3.10 -0.49 -1.44
N ALA A 95 3.77 0.42 -0.74
CA ALA A 95 4.54 1.49 -1.39
C ALA A 95 5.85 0.97 -2.03
N ASN A 96 6.44 -0.10 -1.48
CA ASN A 96 7.78 -0.59 -1.83
C ASN A 96 7.79 -1.99 -2.47
N TRP A 97 6.63 -2.54 -2.85
CA TRP A 97 6.50 -3.95 -3.22
C TRP A 97 7.39 -4.39 -4.38
N ARG A 98 7.60 -3.54 -5.40
CA ARG A 98 8.50 -3.85 -6.54
C ARG A 98 9.94 -3.99 -6.10
N ALA A 99 10.42 -3.04 -5.29
CA ALA A 99 11.78 -3.07 -4.78
C ALA A 99 11.99 -4.30 -3.88
N LEU A 100 11.02 -4.59 -3.00
CA LEU A 100 11.05 -5.77 -2.13
C LEU A 100 11.08 -7.08 -2.93
N LEU A 101 10.29 -7.18 -4.00
CA LEU A 101 10.27 -8.34 -4.87
C LEU A 101 11.64 -8.57 -5.53
N HIS A 102 12.27 -7.52 -6.07
CA HIS A 102 13.56 -7.63 -6.74
C HIS A 102 14.69 -8.05 -5.79
N GLU A 103 14.76 -7.45 -4.61
CA GLU A 103 15.76 -7.79 -3.59
C GLU A 103 15.60 -9.24 -3.11
N LEU A 104 14.38 -9.66 -2.77
CA LEU A 104 14.12 -11.01 -2.30
C LEU A 104 14.30 -12.06 -3.41
N ALA A 105 13.95 -11.73 -4.65
CA ALA A 105 14.19 -12.61 -5.79
C ALA A 105 15.70 -12.77 -6.08
N ALA A 106 16.50 -11.70 -5.92
CA ALA A 106 17.95 -11.80 -6.07
C ALA A 106 18.55 -12.76 -5.04
N VAL A 107 18.10 -12.67 -3.78
CA VAL A 107 18.53 -13.58 -2.69
C VAL A 107 18.12 -15.03 -2.96
N ASP A 108 16.88 -15.28 -3.40
CA ASP A 108 16.40 -16.64 -3.74
C ASP A 108 17.19 -17.26 -4.91
N GLN A 109 17.53 -16.45 -5.93
CA GLN A 109 18.36 -16.89 -7.05
C GLN A 109 19.79 -17.21 -6.61
N GLU A 110 20.38 -16.41 -5.72
CA GLU A 110 21.71 -16.68 -5.17
C GLU A 110 21.73 -18.00 -4.38
N GLN A 111 20.71 -18.27 -3.56
CA GLN A 111 20.60 -19.54 -2.82
C GLN A 111 20.46 -20.75 -3.75
N LYS A 112 19.63 -20.62 -4.80
CA LYS A 112 19.48 -21.69 -5.81
C LYS A 112 20.77 -21.96 -6.58
N ASN A 113 21.52 -20.92 -6.91
CA ASN A 113 22.79 -21.04 -7.63
C ASN A 113 23.94 -21.52 -6.74
N GLY A 114 23.94 -21.16 -5.45
CA GLY A 114 24.93 -21.59 -4.47
C GLY A 114 24.80 -23.04 -4.01
N SER A 115 23.60 -23.63 -4.10
CA SER A 115 23.34 -25.03 -3.72
C SER A 115 23.85 -26.07 -4.72
N ARG A 116 24.50 -25.67 -5.82
CA ARG A 116 24.94 -26.56 -6.90
C ARG A 116 26.38 -27.11 -6.72
N ARG A 117 26.93 -27.06 -5.50
CA ARG A 117 28.25 -27.63 -5.17
C ARG A 117 28.13 -28.99 -4.53
#